data_AF-A0A257R640-F1
#
_entry.id   AF-A0A257R640-F1
#
_cell.length_a   1.000
_cell.length_b   1.000
_cell.length_c   1.000
_cell.angle_alpha   90.00
_cell.angle_beta   90.00
_cell.angle_gamma   90.00
#
_symmetry.space_group_name_H-M   'P 1'
#
loop_
_entity.id
_entity.type
_entity.pdbx_description
1 polymer ?
#
loop_
_entity_poly.entity_id
_entity_poly.type
_entity_poly.pdbx_seq_one_letter_code
_entity_poly.pdbx_strand_id
1 'polypeptide(L)'
;MTGGGSRSGLMLAAAALLAGCAASPPQVVTRIRVVTPLVPPALLSCPPAPAVPVVQRQSAVATYVAQLWEAGEICRNHLAAVAGVLRQPGALPAPQRQSSVRKVLR
;
A
#
# COMPACT_ATOMS: atom_id res chain seq x y z
N MET A 1 -40.48 27.14 42.60
CA MET A 1 -40.26 25.83 41.96
C MET A 1 -41.35 25.64 40.92
N THR A 2 -40.99 25.50 39.64
CA THR A 2 -41.49 24.51 38.66
C THR A 2 -41.21 25.03 37.24
N GLY A 3 -40.07 24.61 36.69
CA GLY A 3 -39.68 24.90 35.30
C GLY A 3 -40.51 24.08 34.32
N GLY A 4 -41.33 24.77 33.53
CA GLY A 4 -42.06 24.21 32.39
C GLY A 4 -41.30 24.48 31.10
N GLY A 5 -40.46 23.53 30.66
CA GLY A 5 -39.68 23.72 29.43
C GLY A 5 -38.91 22.51 28.91
N SER A 6 -39.20 21.29 29.39
CA SER A 6 -38.36 20.10 29.12
C SER A 6 -39.16 18.87 28.67
N ARG A 7 -40.15 19.07 27.78
CA ARG A 7 -40.86 17.94 27.12
C ARG A 7 -40.62 17.90 25.61
N SER A 8 -40.64 19.05 24.93
CA SER A 8 -40.38 19.11 23.49
C SER A 8 -38.91 18.87 23.12
N GLY A 9 -37.96 19.37 23.93
CA GLY A 9 -36.52 19.14 23.68
C GLY A 9 -36.12 17.67 23.84
N LEU A 10 -36.73 16.96 24.80
CA LEU A 10 -36.46 15.54 25.04
C LEU A 10 -36.97 14.66 23.87
N MET A 11 -38.13 15.03 23.29
CA MET A 11 -38.69 14.34 22.12
C MET A 11 -37.86 14.54 20.85
N LEU A 12 -37.36 15.76 20.60
CA LEU A 12 -36.47 16.01 19.45
C LEU A 12 -35.11 15.30 19.60
N ALA A 13 -34.55 15.29 20.82
CA ALA A 13 -33.30 14.59 21.09
C ALA A 13 -33.47 13.07 20.88
N ALA A 14 -34.55 12.48 21.39
CA ALA A 14 -34.85 11.06 21.18
C ALA A 14 -35.00 10.74 19.67
N ALA A 15 -35.73 11.56 18.91
CA ALA A 15 -35.87 11.35 17.46
C ALA A 15 -34.53 11.42 16.70
N ALA A 16 -33.61 12.30 17.11
CA ALA A 16 -32.28 12.40 16.50
C ALA A 16 -31.39 11.18 16.81
N LEU A 17 -31.52 10.60 18.01
CA LEU A 17 -30.82 9.38 18.40
C LEU A 17 -31.32 8.13 17.63
N LEU A 18 -32.60 8.07 17.26
CA LEU A 18 -33.16 6.96 16.46
C LEU A 18 -32.86 7.05 14.96
N ALA A 19 -32.65 8.25 14.40
CA ALA A 19 -32.31 8.42 12.98
C ALA A 19 -30.88 7.97 12.61
N GLY A 20 -30.00 7.75 13.61
CA GLY A 20 -28.63 7.25 13.40
C GLY A 20 -28.53 5.75 13.16
N CYS A 21 -29.62 4.98 13.33
CA CYS A 21 -29.62 3.52 13.20
C CYS A 21 -29.99 3.04 11.78
N ALA A 22 -29.64 3.82 10.75
CA ALA A 22 -29.71 3.35 9.37
C ALA A 22 -28.58 2.33 9.16
N ALA A 23 -28.91 1.05 9.31
CA ALA A 23 -28.03 -0.06 8.98
C ALA A 23 -27.53 0.11 7.54
N SER A 24 -26.21 0.15 7.37
CA SER A 24 -25.57 0.28 6.07
C SER A 24 -26.07 -0.83 5.13
N PRO A 25 -26.48 -0.52 3.89
CA PRO A 25 -27.03 -1.52 2.98
C PRO A 25 -26.00 -2.63 2.74
N PRO A 26 -26.44 -3.89 2.63
CA PRO A 26 -25.54 -5.02 2.43
C PRO A 26 -24.75 -4.81 1.13
N GLN A 27 -23.43 -4.81 1.26
CA GLN A 27 -22.50 -4.72 0.13
C GLN A 27 -22.63 -6.02 -0.67
N VAL A 28 -23.44 -6.03 -1.72
CA VAL A 28 -23.54 -7.19 -2.62
C VAL A 28 -22.25 -7.28 -3.42
N VAL A 29 -21.36 -8.20 -3.05
CA VAL A 29 -20.14 -8.48 -3.80
C VAL A 29 -20.53 -9.19 -5.11
N THR A 30 -20.76 -8.40 -6.16
CA THR A 30 -21.24 -8.90 -7.46
C THR A 30 -20.14 -9.55 -8.30
N ARG A 31 -18.86 -9.34 -7.97
CA ARG A 31 -17.74 -9.94 -8.69
C ARG A 31 -16.46 -9.97 -7.87
N ILE A 32 -15.90 -11.15 -7.68
CA ILE A 32 -14.54 -11.32 -7.14
C ILE A 32 -13.59 -11.28 -8.34
N ARG A 33 -12.74 -10.26 -8.42
CA ARG A 33 -11.68 -10.18 -9.43
C ARG A 33 -10.35 -10.50 -8.76
N VAL A 34 -9.79 -11.67 -9.07
CA VAL A 34 -8.42 -12.00 -8.67
C VAL A 34 -7.47 -11.18 -9.55
N VAL A 35 -6.81 -10.19 -8.95
CA VAL A 35 -5.77 -9.39 -9.62
C VAL A 35 -4.43 -9.93 -9.14
N THR A 36 -3.68 -10.57 -10.03
CA THR A 36 -2.29 -10.96 -9.74
C THR A 36 -1.39 -9.80 -10.13
N PRO A 37 -0.81 -9.06 -9.16
CA PRO A 37 0.12 -7.99 -9.48
C PRO A 37 1.37 -8.56 -10.16
N LEU A 38 1.75 -7.97 -11.29
CA LEU A 38 2.96 -8.35 -12.01
C LEU A 38 4.18 -7.77 -11.29
N VAL A 39 4.94 -8.62 -10.61
CA VAL A 39 6.21 -8.23 -9.95
C VAL A 39 7.37 -8.53 -10.90
N PRO A 40 8.22 -7.55 -11.24
CA PRO A 40 9.41 -7.78 -12.04
C PRO A 40 10.33 -8.85 -11.42
N PRO A 41 10.84 -9.81 -12.19
CA PRO A 41 11.67 -10.90 -11.67
C PRO A 41 13.00 -10.40 -11.07
N ALA A 42 13.50 -9.24 -11.52
CA ALA A 42 14.69 -8.62 -10.95
C ALA A 42 14.52 -8.24 -9.47
N LEU A 43 13.31 -7.91 -9.02
CA LEU A 43 13.02 -7.60 -7.61
C LEU A 43 12.88 -8.87 -6.75
N LEU A 44 12.70 -10.03 -7.39
CA LEU A 44 12.56 -11.32 -6.71
C LEU A 44 13.92 -12.01 -6.50
N SER A 45 15.01 -11.39 -6.97
CA SER A 45 16.38 -11.86 -6.75
C SER A 45 17.11 -10.91 -5.82
N CYS A 46 17.78 -11.47 -4.81
CA CYS A 46 18.73 -10.74 -4.00
C CYS A 46 20.17 -11.13 -4.38
N PRO A 47 21.13 -10.21 -4.28
CA PRO A 47 22.54 -10.54 -4.46
C PRO A 47 22.95 -11.65 -3.50
N PRO A 48 23.83 -12.58 -3.92
CA PRO A 48 24.36 -13.60 -3.02
C PRO A 48 25.18 -12.93 -1.90
N ALA A 49 25.19 -13.57 -0.73
CA ALA A 49 26.05 -13.13 0.35
C ALA A 49 27.54 -13.22 -0.06
N PRO A 50 28.37 -12.23 0.30
CA PRO A 50 29.81 -12.30 0.03
C PRO A 50 30.44 -13.49 0.76
N ALA A 51 31.50 -14.05 0.17
CA ALA A 51 32.22 -15.15 0.80
C ALA A 51 32.98 -14.66 2.04
N VAL A 52 32.90 -15.42 3.13
CA VAL A 52 33.62 -15.12 4.37
C VAL A 52 35.14 -15.20 4.09
N PRO A 53 35.91 -14.14 4.38
CA PRO A 53 37.34 -14.15 4.13
C PRO A 53 38.04 -15.17 5.04
N VAL A 54 38.88 -16.01 4.45
CA VAL A 54 39.68 -17.01 5.19
C VAL A 54 40.87 -16.35 5.91
N VAL A 55 41.29 -15.18 5.45
CA VAL A 55 42.42 -14.43 6.00
C VAL A 55 42.01 -13.51 7.15
N GLN A 56 42.71 -13.59 8.28
CA GLN A 56 42.44 -12.78 9.49
C GLN A 56 43.03 -11.36 9.43
N ARG A 57 42.98 -10.70 8.27
CA ARG A 57 43.38 -9.29 8.15
C ARG A 57 42.19 -8.40 8.44
N GLN A 58 42.37 -7.40 9.31
CA GLN A 58 41.32 -6.46 9.68
C GLN A 58 40.73 -5.72 8.47
N SER A 59 41.56 -5.39 7.48
CA SER A 59 41.09 -4.79 6.22
C SER A 59 40.19 -5.72 5.39
N ALA A 60 40.44 -7.03 5.42
CA ALA A 60 39.62 -8.02 4.74
C ALA A 60 38.25 -8.17 5.42
N VAL A 61 38.22 -8.14 6.76
CA VAL A 61 36.98 -8.13 7.53
C VAL A 61 36.17 -6.86 7.25
N ALA A 62 36.82 -5.69 7.26
CA ALA A 62 36.15 -4.41 6.94
C ALA A 62 35.51 -4.43 5.55
N THR A 63 36.24 -4.95 4.55
CA THR A 63 35.74 -5.09 3.18
C THR A 63 34.55 -6.06 3.10
N TYR A 64 34.65 -7.20 3.77
CA TYR A 64 33.57 -8.18 3.86
C TYR A 64 32.29 -7.59 4.48
N VAL A 65 32.42 -6.86 5.60
CA VAL A 65 31.27 -6.23 6.27
C VAL A 65 30.63 -5.17 5.38
N ALA A 66 31.43 -4.35 4.68
CA ALA A 66 30.91 -3.36 3.75
C ALA A 66 30.10 -4.01 2.61
N GLN A 67 30.66 -5.05 1.98
CA GLN A 67 29.97 -5.80 0.91
C GLN A 67 28.69 -6.49 1.41
N LEU A 68 28.73 -7.04 2.63
CA LEU A 68 27.56 -7.69 3.23
C LEU A 68 26.44 -6.67 3.48
N TRP A 69 26.80 -5.47 3.95
CA TRP A 69 25.84 -4.40 4.19
C TRP A 69 25.20 -3.91 2.90
N GLU A 70 26.00 -3.70 1.85
CA GLU A 70 25.53 -3.30 0.52
C GLU A 70 24.56 -4.32 -0.09
N ALA A 71 24.93 -5.61 -0.08
CA ALA A 71 24.05 -6.69 -0.56
C ALA A 71 22.72 -6.73 0.23
N GLY A 72 22.78 -6.53 1.54
CA GLY A 72 21.60 -6.46 2.40
C GLY A 72 20.70 -5.26 2.08
N GLU A 73 21.29 -4.10 1.78
CA GLU A 73 20.57 -2.88 1.44
C GLU A 73 19.82 -3.01 0.12
N ILE A 74 20.46 -3.58 -0.90
CA ILE A 74 19.81 -3.88 -2.19
C ILE A 74 18.59 -4.79 -1.98
N CYS A 75 18.74 -5.86 -1.21
CA CYS A 75 17.65 -6.80 -0.96
C CYS A 75 16.48 -6.14 -0.21
N ARG A 76 16.75 -5.33 0.81
CA ARG A 76 15.71 -4.58 1.53
C ARG A 76 14.96 -3.61 0.61
N ASN A 77 15.68 -2.91 -0.26
CA ASN A 77 15.08 -1.98 -1.22
C ASN A 77 14.20 -2.70 -2.24
N HIS A 78 14.62 -3.86 -2.74
CA HIS A 78 13.79 -4.69 -3.61
C HIS A 78 12.50 -5.15 -2.91
N LEU A 79 12.61 -5.65 -1.67
CA LEU A 79 11.45 -6.08 -0.89
C LEU A 79 10.50 -4.92 -0.57
N ALA A 80 11.03 -3.73 -0.30
CA ALA A 80 10.21 -2.53 -0.11
C ALA A 80 9.44 -2.16 -1.39
N ALA A 81 10.06 -2.27 -2.56
CA ALA A 81 9.40 -2.04 -3.85
C ALA A 81 8.30 -3.08 -4.11
N VAL A 82 8.55 -4.37 -3.83
CA VAL A 82 7.54 -5.44 -3.91
C VAL A 82 6.38 -5.15 -2.97
N ALA A 83 6.65 -4.77 -1.72
CA ALA A 83 5.62 -4.39 -0.77
C ALA A 83 4.78 -3.19 -1.24
N GLY A 84 5.40 -2.22 -1.92
CA GLY A 84 4.70 -1.11 -2.56
C GLY A 84 3.70 -1.57 -3.62
N VAL A 85 4.12 -2.47 -4.52
CA VAL A 85 3.26 -3.05 -5.56
C VAL A 85 2.11 -3.85 -4.94
N LEU A 86 2.38 -4.65 -3.91
CA LEU A 86 1.38 -5.49 -3.26
C LEU A 86 0.38 -4.71 -2.38
N ARG A 87 0.72 -3.49 -1.93
CA ARG A 87 -0.18 -2.63 -1.14
C ARG A 87 -1.21 -1.86 -1.98
N GLN A 88 -1.05 -1.80 -3.30
CA GLN A 88 -2.03 -1.22 -4.22
C GLN A 88 -2.70 -2.27 -5.14
N PRO A 89 -3.28 -3.37 -4.62
CA PRO A 89 -4.04 -4.30 -5.45
C PRO A 89 -5.40 -3.65 -5.75
N GLY A 90 -5.43 -2.82 -6.80
CA GLY A 90 -6.62 -2.05 -7.16
C GLY A 90 -6.35 -0.74 -7.90
N ALA A 91 -5.09 -0.28 -7.97
CA ALA A 91 -4.72 0.77 -8.90
C ALA A 91 -4.71 0.17 -10.32
N LEU A 92 -5.88 0.20 -10.99
CA LEU A 92 -5.89 0.11 -12.45
C LEU A 92 -4.84 1.10 -12.95
N PRO A 93 -3.93 0.74 -13.87
CA PRO A 93 -3.24 1.76 -14.65
C PRO A 93 -4.35 2.61 -15.27
N ALA A 94 -4.40 3.89 -14.90
CA ALA A 94 -5.29 4.85 -15.54
C ALA A 94 -5.09 4.69 -17.05
N PRO A 95 -6.17 4.66 -17.86
CA PRO A 95 -6.03 4.57 -19.30
C PRO A 95 -5.07 5.68 -19.74
N GLN A 96 -3.90 5.29 -20.27
CA GLN A 96 -3.00 6.22 -20.93
C GLN A 96 -3.79 6.87 -22.06
N ARG A 97 -4.32 8.05 -21.78
CA ARG A 97 -4.96 8.91 -22.77
C ARG A 97 -3.83 9.33 -23.70
N GLN A 98 -3.62 8.55 -24.76
CA GLN A 98 -2.78 8.87 -25.90
C GLN A 98 -3.28 10.20 -26.48
N SER A 99 -2.83 11.31 -25.90
CA SER A 99 -3.09 12.66 -26.37
C SER A 99 -2.08 13.05 -27.46
N SER A 100 -1.61 12.08 -28.23
CA SER A 100 -0.66 12.26 -29.33
C SER A 100 -1.33 11.97 -30.67
N VAL A 101 -2.52 12.54 -30.92
CA VAL A 101 -3.03 12.74 -32.29
C VAL A 101 -3.78 14.07 -32.34
N ARG A 102 -3.05 15.16 -32.05
CA ARG A 102 -3.49 16.53 -32.36
C ARG A 102 -2.36 17.19 -33.16
N LYS A 103 -2.14 16.75 -34.41
CA LYS A 103 -1.47 17.47 -35.52
C LYS A 103 -1.09 16.53 -36.67
N VAL A 104 -2.03 16.29 -37.57
CA VAL A 104 -1.82 16.24 -39.04
C VAL A 104 -3.17 16.64 -39.63
N LEU A 105 -3.51 17.94 -39.63
CA LEU A 105 -3.55 18.75 -40.85
C LEU A 105 -3.84 17.91 -42.12
N ARG A 106 -5.11 17.82 -42.51
CA ARG A 106 -5.62 18.10 -43.87
C ARG A 106 -7.08 18.51 -43.76
#